data_AF-M1EF11-F1
#
_entry.id   AF-M1EF11-F1
#
_cell.length_a   1.000
_cell.length_b   1.000
_cell.length_c   1.000
_cell.angle_alpha   90.00
_cell.angle_beta   90.00
_cell.angle_gamma   90.00
#
_symmetry.space_group_name_H-M   'P 1'
#
loop_
_entity.id
_entity.type
_entity.pdbx_description
1 polymer ?
#
loop_
_entity_poly.entity_id
_entity_poly.type
_entity_poly.pdbx_seq_one_letter_code
_entity_poly.pdbx_strand_id
1 'polypeptide(L)' 'EGDWYWVDNTPFDKVQSARFWIPGEPNNYGNNEHCANIKMSSLQSWNDASCDNKLLFICKRPYITSEP' A
#
# COMPACT_ATOMS: atom_id res chain seq x y z
N GLU A 1 9.00 10.39 9.26
CA GLU A 1 7.81 9.97 8.46
C GLU A 1 6.50 10.39 9.13
N GLY A 2 5.41 10.38 8.37
CA GLY A 2 4.03 10.43 8.89
C GLY A 2 3.39 9.02 8.92
N ASP A 3 2.11 8.93 9.32
CA ASP A 3 1.35 7.68 9.29
C ASP A 3 0.93 7.29 7.86
N TRP A 4 0.86 5.97 7.59
CA TRP A 4 0.36 5.44 6.33
C TRP A 4 -1.13 5.74 6.13
N TYR A 5 -1.52 6.02 4.88
CA TYR A 5 -2.91 6.26 4.48
C TYR A 5 -3.20 5.67 3.10
N TRP A 6 -4.48 5.42 2.80
CA TRP A 6 -4.93 5.01 1.48
C TRP A 6 -5.33 6.22 0.63
N VAL A 7 -4.88 6.23 -0.63
CA VAL A 7 -5.20 7.31 -1.59
C VAL A 7 -6.67 7.39 -1.97
N ASP A 8 -7.45 6.33 -1.75
CA ASP A 8 -8.90 6.29 -1.97
C ASP A 8 -9.71 6.79 -0.75
N ASN A 9 -9.03 7.34 0.27
CA ASN A 9 -9.59 7.79 1.55
C ASN A 9 -10.19 6.67 2.42
N THR A 10 -9.93 5.39 2.12
CA THR A 10 -10.24 4.31 3.06
C THR A 10 -9.48 4.53 4.37
N PRO A 11 -10.14 4.48 5.55
CA PRO A 11 -9.43 4.58 6.83
C PRO A 11 -8.35 3.51 6.95
N PHE A 12 -7.13 3.92 7.29
CA PHE A 12 -6.03 2.99 7.49
C PHE A 12 -6.10 2.38 8.90
N ASP A 13 -6.33 1.07 8.96
CA ASP A 13 -6.25 0.31 10.21
C ASP A 13 -4.83 -0.26 10.36
N LYS A 14 -4.04 0.35 11.23
CA LYS A 14 -2.64 -0.04 11.47
C LYS A 14 -2.50 -1.46 12.02
N VAL A 15 -3.41 -1.90 12.89
CA VAL A 15 -3.34 -3.22 13.54
C VAL A 15 -3.65 -4.30 12.52
N GLN A 16 -4.73 -4.14 11.76
CA GLN A 16 -5.14 -5.10 10.74
C GLN A 16 -4.19 -5.11 9.55
N SER A 17 -3.53 -3.98 9.25
CA SER A 17 -2.62 -3.86 8.12
C SER A 17 -1.23 -4.44 8.38
N ALA A 18 -0.82 -4.59 9.65
CA ALA A 18 0.50 -5.12 10.00
C ALA A 18 0.80 -6.49 9.36
N ARG A 19 -0.22 -7.34 9.19
CA ARG A 19 -0.09 -8.68 8.60
C ARG A 19 0.18 -8.72 7.09
N PHE A 20 0.09 -7.58 6.41
CA PHE A 20 0.27 -7.50 4.95
C PHE A 20 1.67 -7.03 4.54
N TRP A 21 2.44 -6.44 5.46
CA TRP A 21 3.83 -6.08 5.21
C TRP A 21 4.72 -7.31 5.12
N ILE A 22 5.72 -7.24 4.25
CA ILE A 22 6.82 -8.20 4.26
C ILE A 22 7.51 -8.10 5.64
N PRO A 23 7.95 -9.21 6.25
CA PRO A 23 8.68 -9.15 7.51
C PRO A 23 9.89 -8.20 7.41
N GLY A 24 9.92 -7.19 8.28
CA GLY A 24 10.94 -6.14 8.28
C GLY A 24 10.52 -4.83 7.61
N GLU A 25 9.41 -4.84 6.86
CA GLU A 25 8.83 -3.64 6.26
C GLU A 25 7.71 -3.04 7.13
N PRO A 26 7.45 -1.72 7.04
CA PRO A 26 8.21 -0.73 6.26
C PRO A 26 9.57 -0.39 6.90
N ASN A 27 10.65 -0.38 6.13
CA ASN A 27 12.01 -0.14 6.63
C ASN A 27 12.56 1.28 6.34
N ASN A 28 11.87 2.03 5.48
CA ASN A 28 12.20 3.38 5.04
C ASN A 28 13.64 3.53 4.55
N TYR A 29 14.06 2.70 3.60
CA TYR A 29 15.44 2.64 3.14
C TYR A 29 15.90 4.01 2.61
N GLY A 30 17.00 4.52 3.15
CA GLY A 30 17.54 5.83 2.77
C GLY A 30 16.66 7.02 3.14
N ASN A 31 15.67 6.83 4.04
CA ASN A 31 14.69 7.84 4.45
C ASN A 31 13.86 8.43 3.29
N ASN A 32 13.59 7.63 2.26
CA ASN A 32 12.92 8.10 1.05
C ASN A 32 11.91 7.08 0.49
N GLU A 33 11.30 6.26 1.34
CA GLU A 33 10.31 5.26 0.92
C GLU A 33 8.94 5.59 1.49
N HIS A 34 8.19 6.40 0.75
CA HIS A 34 6.93 7.00 1.21
C HIS A 34 5.70 6.50 0.46
N CYS A 35 5.88 5.50 -0.41
CA CYS A 35 4.80 4.83 -1.15
C CYS A 35 4.91 3.32 -0.96
N ALA A 36 3.79 2.60 -0.98
CA ALA A 36 3.77 1.14 -0.84
C ALA A 36 3.52 0.46 -2.19
N ASN A 37 4.11 -0.72 -2.38
CA ASN A 37 3.82 -1.61 -3.50
C ASN A 37 3.61 -3.06 -3.02
N ILE A 38 3.01 -3.89 -3.86
CA ILE A 38 2.91 -5.34 -3.66
C ILE A 38 4.09 -5.98 -4.39
N LYS A 39 5.01 -6.60 -3.64
CA LYS A 39 6.29 -7.12 -4.13
C LYS A 39 6.37 -8.65 -4.17
N MET A 40 5.67 -9.32 -3.26
CA MET A 40 5.71 -10.79 -3.12
C MET A 40 4.35 -11.42 -3.45
N SER A 41 4.37 -12.64 -3.99
CA SER A 41 3.16 -13.44 -4.22
C SER A 41 2.75 -14.19 -2.95
N SER A 42 2.41 -13.42 -1.90
CA SER A 42 2.01 -13.93 -0.58
C SER A 42 1.10 -12.93 0.14
N LEU A 43 0.51 -13.32 1.29
CA LEU A 43 -0.27 -12.36 2.09
C LEU A 43 0.60 -11.23 2.65
N GLN A 44 1.82 -11.56 3.07
CA GLN A 44 2.85 -10.62 3.51
C GLN A 44 3.64 -10.16 2.27
N SER A 45 3.17 -9.09 1.64
CA SER A 45 3.63 -8.66 0.31
C SER A 45 3.93 -7.18 0.18
N TRP A 46 3.54 -6.35 1.13
CA TRP A 46 3.76 -4.90 1.03
C TRP A 46 5.20 -4.54 1.34
N ASN A 47 5.72 -3.60 0.57
CA ASN A 47 7.06 -3.03 0.66
C ASN A 47 6.92 -1.52 0.47
N ASP A 48 7.51 -0.73 1.34
CA ASP A 48 7.66 0.71 1.12
C ASP A 48 8.79 0.94 0.12
N ALA A 49 8.59 1.90 -0.78
CA ALA A 49 9.52 2.25 -1.83
C ALA A 49 9.43 3.75 -2.10
N SER A 50 10.46 4.28 -2.77
CA SER A 50 10.40 5.64 -3.31
C SER A 50 9.20 5.79 -4.22
N CYS A 51 8.44 6.87 -4.02
CA CYS A 51 7.28 7.21 -4.84
C CYS A 51 7.65 7.51 -6.29
N ASP A 52 8.92 7.84 -6.57
CA ASP A 52 9.41 8.12 -7.92
C ASP A 52 9.70 6.85 -8.73
N ASN A 53 9.63 5.68 -8.10
CA ASN A 53 9.85 4.40 -8.78
C ASN A 53 8.73 4.12 -9.80
N LYS A 54 9.13 3.78 -11.03
CA LYS A 54 8.19 3.43 -12.11
C LYS A 54 7.86 1.95 -12.07
N LEU A 55 6.75 1.61 -11.42
CA LEU A 55 6.21 0.25 -11.34
C LEU A 55 4.89 0.14 -12.10
N LEU A 56 4.46 -1.09 -12.40
CA LEU A 56 3.05 -1.34 -12.74
C LEU A 56 2.17 -1.00 -11.53
N PHE A 57 0.92 -0.64 -11.78
CA PHE A 57 -0.02 -0.20 -10.73
C PHE A 57 -1.37 -0.90 -10.84
N ILE A 58 -2.12 -0.88 -9.74
CA ILE A 58 -3.45 -1.47 -9.63
C ILE A 58 -4.46 -0.35 -9.39
N CYS A 59 -5.46 -0.25 -10.26
CA CYS A 59 -6.63 0.62 -10.05
C CYS A 59 -7.74 -0.14 -9.34
N LYS A 60 -8.48 0.56 -8.47
CA LYS A 60 -9.68 0.05 -7.80
C LYS A 60 -10.81 1.07 -7.97
N ARG A 61 -12.00 0.61 -8.35
CA ARG A 61 -13.22 1.41 -8.41
C ARG A 61 -14.40 0.55 -7.95
N PRO A 62 -15.34 1.09 -7.15
CA PRO A 62 -16.56 0.36 -6.82
C PRO A 62 -17.37 0.07 -8.08
N TYR A 63 -18.06 -1.06 -8.07
CA TYR A 63 -19.14 -1.30 -9.03
C TYR A 63 -20.37 -0.55 -8.55
N ILE A 64 -20.89 0.35 -9.39
CA ILE A 64 -22.13 1.08 -9.14
C ILE A 64 -23.17 0.48 -10.08
N THR A 65 -24.18 -0.17 -9.52
CA THR A 65 -25.35 -0.60 -10.30
C THR A 65 -26.06 0.65 -10.82
N SER A 66 -26.26 0.76 -12.13
CA SER A 66 -27.25 1.71 -12.64
C SER A 66 -28.62 1.29 -12.10
N GLU A 67 -29.33 2.19 -11.42
CA GLU A 67 -30.77 1.99 -11.20
C GLU A 67 -31.44 1.75 -12.56
N PRO A 68 -32.45 0.86 -12.63
CA PRO A 68 -33.25 0.70 -13.85
C PRO A 68 -33.96 1.99 -14.26
#